data_AF-A0A6P5EPX1-F1
#
_entry.id   AF-A0A6P5EPX1-F1
#
_cell.length_a   1.000
_cell.length_b   1.000
_cell.length_c   1.000
_cell.angle_alpha   90.00
_cell.angle_beta   90.00
_cell.angle_gamma   90.00
#
_symmetry.space_group_name_H-M   'P 1'
#
loop_
_entity.id
_entity.type
_entity.pdbx_description
1 polymer ?
#
loop_
_entity_poly.entity_id
_entity_poly.type
_entity_poly.pdbx_seq_one_letter_code
_entity_poly.pdbx_strand_id
1 'polypeptide(L)'
;MAEDASTATSATASAATSAAAAAASPIPRLAWEGCSVLLDANDGDRLVFARLSPAATLKIGNKKCSLAPLVGCPFGSSFRVESGPNGPFLDRFVPSTLDNCAQDIADGQLTDDQKDNRSLVDNNTAQSLSSDDIDTMRREGATGDKIIEALIANSSTFGKKTAFSQEKYKIKKQKKYAPKVLLRRPSTRSICETYFKKHPARTGFLRVDTLSLLLSMANVGAYSDVLVVDMVGGLLTGAIAERLGDEKADRASSNEPFVQEEDSLLECGDEDNIPAIQKSIKPGKQPSPETIKYWKENGFSSLIVAAPESKVGKLVTDLLPLLAYSAPFAIYHQYLQPLATCMHKLQTSRMAVGLQISEPWLREYQILPSRTHPHMQMNAFGGYILSGTRICSSEAFDGIKK
;
A
#
# COMPACT_ATOMS: atom_id res chain seq x y z
N MET A 1 -60.51 8.25 60.16
CA MET A 1 -60.33 7.08 59.27
C MET A 1 -60.65 7.57 57.88
N ALA A 2 -59.60 7.92 57.12
CA ALA A 2 -59.61 8.53 55.79
C ALA A 2 -60.30 7.60 54.76
N GLU A 3 -61.26 8.06 53.95
CA GLU A 3 -61.12 8.83 52.67
C GLU A 3 -60.29 8.10 51.61
N ASP A 4 -60.58 8.07 50.31
CA ASP A 4 -61.74 8.32 49.44
C ASP A 4 -61.31 7.82 48.02
N ALA A 5 -62.24 7.69 47.09
CA ALA A 5 -62.04 7.15 45.73
C ALA A 5 -61.36 8.12 44.72
N SER A 6 -60.69 7.57 43.68
CA SER A 6 -60.64 8.07 42.28
C SER A 6 -59.54 7.33 41.47
N THR A 7 -59.85 6.66 40.36
CA THR A 7 -59.93 7.11 38.94
C THR A 7 -58.62 6.93 38.16
N ALA A 8 -58.78 6.36 36.95
CA ALA A 8 -57.77 5.86 36.03
C ALA A 8 -56.76 6.90 35.50
N THR A 9 -55.56 6.44 35.15
CA THR A 9 -54.76 7.01 34.05
C THR A 9 -53.86 5.94 33.42
N SER A 10 -53.81 5.99 32.08
CA SER A 10 -53.02 5.21 31.15
C SER A 10 -51.51 5.45 31.28
N ALA A 11 -50.72 4.37 31.34
CA ALA A 11 -49.26 4.43 31.16
C ALA A 11 -48.87 3.68 29.88
N THR A 12 -48.62 4.44 28.82
CA THR A 12 -47.94 4.01 27.60
C THR A 12 -46.50 3.63 27.91
N ALA A 13 -46.14 2.36 27.71
CA ALA A 13 -44.76 1.90 27.80
C ALA A 13 -43.99 2.33 26.54
N SER A 14 -43.29 3.46 26.61
CA SER A 14 -42.25 3.80 25.64
C SER A 14 -40.98 3.03 26.02
N ALA A 15 -40.73 1.93 25.31
CA ALA A 15 -39.44 1.26 25.33
C ALA A 15 -38.39 2.22 24.73
N ALA A 16 -37.64 2.91 25.60
CA ALA A 16 -36.46 3.65 25.23
C ALA A 16 -35.36 2.64 24.85
N THR A 17 -35.27 2.32 23.56
CA THR A 17 -34.14 1.60 23.01
C THR A 17 -32.95 2.56 23.01
N SER A 18 -32.14 2.52 24.07
CA SER A 18 -30.84 3.14 24.10
C SER A 18 -29.97 2.45 23.05
N ALA A 19 -30.01 2.97 21.82
CA ALA A 19 -29.00 2.68 20.81
C ALA A 19 -27.68 3.26 21.34
N ALA A 20 -26.92 2.40 22.04
CA ALA A 20 -25.55 2.67 22.38
C ALA A 20 -24.85 3.07 21.09
N ALA A 21 -24.48 4.35 21.00
CA ALA A 21 -23.64 4.87 19.94
C ALA A 21 -22.35 4.05 19.97
N ALA A 22 -22.28 3.06 19.09
CA ALA A 22 -21.06 2.31 18.84
C ALA A 22 -20.00 3.38 18.51
N ALA A 23 -19.02 3.53 19.40
CA ALA A 23 -17.93 4.48 19.23
C ALA A 23 -17.43 4.36 17.79
N ALA A 24 -17.62 5.43 17.02
CA ALA A 24 -17.22 5.46 15.63
C ALA A 24 -15.75 5.07 15.60
N SER A 25 -15.43 3.93 14.97
CA SER A 25 -14.05 3.54 14.79
C SER A 25 -13.36 4.73 14.10
N PRO A 26 -12.24 5.26 14.64
CA PRO A 26 -11.60 6.47 14.12
C PRO A 26 -11.21 6.32 12.64
N ILE A 27 -11.14 5.08 12.17
CA ILE A 27 -10.89 4.70 10.79
C ILE A 27 -12.22 4.41 10.06
N PRO A 28 -12.59 5.21 9.05
CA PRO A 28 -13.75 4.93 8.19
C PRO A 28 -13.54 3.65 7.38
N ARG A 29 -14.52 2.75 7.43
CA ARG A 29 -14.52 1.46 6.70
C ARG A 29 -15.05 1.56 5.27
N LEU A 30 -15.78 2.62 4.98
CA LEU A 30 -16.41 2.93 3.71
C LEU A 30 -15.57 3.99 3.01
N ALA A 31 -15.57 3.99 1.68
CA ALA A 31 -15.02 5.08 0.90
C ALA A 31 -15.98 6.28 0.91
N TRP A 32 -15.45 7.50 0.94
CA TRP A 32 -16.23 8.74 0.99
C TRP A 32 -15.72 9.74 -0.05
N GLU A 33 -16.51 10.79 -0.29
CA GLU A 33 -16.13 11.86 -1.20
C GLU A 33 -14.90 12.62 -0.68
N GLY A 34 -13.96 12.89 -1.57
CA GLY A 34 -12.70 13.59 -1.27
C GLY A 34 -11.58 12.68 -0.75
N CYS A 35 -11.82 11.39 -0.51
CA CYS A 35 -10.82 10.48 0.02
C CYS A 35 -9.87 9.95 -1.06
N SER A 36 -8.60 9.73 -0.68
CA SER A 36 -7.60 9.07 -1.53
C SER A 36 -7.77 7.56 -1.44
N VAL A 37 -7.84 6.90 -2.59
CA VAL A 37 -8.01 5.46 -2.70
C VAL A 37 -6.93 4.85 -3.59
N LEU A 38 -6.66 3.56 -3.37
CA LEU A 38 -5.81 2.76 -4.24
C LEU A 38 -6.68 1.77 -5.01
N LEU A 39 -6.62 1.82 -6.33
CA LEU A 39 -7.32 0.91 -7.22
C LEU A 39 -6.33 -0.14 -7.71
N ASP A 40 -6.59 -1.40 -7.34
CA ASP A 40 -5.81 -2.55 -7.76
C ASP A 40 -6.51 -3.27 -8.92
N ALA A 41 -5.98 -3.10 -10.13
CA ALA A 41 -6.49 -3.76 -11.32
C ALA A 41 -5.79 -5.11 -11.53
N ASN A 42 -6.59 -6.15 -11.75
CA ASN A 42 -6.16 -7.51 -12.09
C ASN A 42 -5.15 -8.14 -11.10
N ASP A 43 -5.40 -7.99 -9.80
CA ASP A 43 -4.61 -8.59 -8.70
C ASP A 43 -3.12 -8.20 -8.70
N GLY A 44 -2.83 -6.91 -8.85
CA GLY A 44 -1.48 -6.36 -8.71
C GLY A 44 -0.75 -6.10 -10.01
N ASP A 45 -1.41 -6.31 -11.17
CA ASP A 45 -0.87 -5.96 -12.49
C ASP A 45 -0.72 -4.44 -12.62
N ARG A 46 -1.72 -3.67 -12.16
CA ARG A 46 -1.68 -2.20 -12.19
C ARG A 46 -2.31 -1.60 -10.94
N LEU A 47 -1.52 -0.82 -10.20
CA LEU A 47 -1.92 -0.13 -8.97
C LEU A 47 -2.03 1.38 -9.24
N VAL A 48 -3.19 2.00 -9.01
CA VAL A 48 -3.40 3.43 -9.33
C VAL A 48 -4.01 4.18 -8.14
N PHE A 49 -3.40 5.31 -7.78
CA PHE A 49 -3.97 6.23 -6.80
C PHE A 49 -4.99 7.15 -7.48
N ALA A 50 -6.13 7.34 -6.83
CA ALA A 50 -7.15 8.28 -7.26
C ALA A 50 -7.76 8.97 -6.04
N ARG A 51 -8.15 10.24 -6.21
CA ARG A 51 -8.99 10.95 -5.23
C ARG A 51 -10.44 10.83 -5.68
N LEU A 52 -11.32 10.36 -4.80
CA LEU A 52 -12.74 10.22 -5.12
C LEU A 52 -13.41 11.59 -5.16
N SER A 53 -14.03 11.92 -6.28
CA SER A 53 -14.92 13.07 -6.41
C SER A 53 -16.06 12.69 -7.38
N PRO A 54 -17.20 13.42 -7.38
CA PRO A 54 -18.34 13.09 -8.24
C PRO A 54 -17.99 13.12 -9.74
N ALA A 55 -17.03 13.96 -10.12
CA ALA A 55 -16.52 14.09 -11.48
C ALA A 55 -15.26 13.24 -11.75
N ALA A 56 -14.75 12.49 -10.77
CA ALA A 56 -13.53 11.72 -10.92
C ALA A 56 -13.74 10.58 -11.93
N THR A 57 -12.89 10.58 -12.96
CA THR A 57 -12.84 9.50 -13.94
C THR A 57 -11.43 8.93 -14.00
N LEU A 58 -11.32 7.60 -14.14
CA LEU A 58 -10.04 6.94 -14.29
C LEU A 58 -9.99 6.07 -15.55
N LYS A 59 -8.83 6.07 -16.20
CA LYS A 59 -8.51 5.19 -17.31
C LYS A 59 -8.05 3.82 -16.80
N ILE A 60 -8.93 2.82 -16.91
CA ILE A 60 -8.64 1.43 -16.58
C ILE A 60 -8.46 0.67 -17.89
N GLY A 61 -7.20 0.31 -18.20
CA GLY A 61 -6.83 -0.17 -19.54
C GLY A 61 -7.06 0.92 -20.58
N ASN A 62 -7.91 0.64 -21.58
CA ASN A 62 -8.31 1.60 -22.61
C ASN A 62 -9.67 2.26 -22.34
N LYS A 63 -10.32 1.97 -21.20
CA LYS A 63 -11.66 2.47 -20.88
C LYS A 63 -11.60 3.58 -19.82
N LYS A 64 -12.25 4.71 -20.07
CA LYS A 64 -12.38 5.81 -19.11
C LYS A 64 -13.68 5.65 -18.31
N CYS A 65 -13.57 5.28 -17.03
CA CYS A 65 -14.71 4.93 -16.18
C CYS A 65 -14.91 5.97 -15.07
N SER A 66 -16.18 6.24 -14.70
CA SER A 66 -16.50 7.06 -13.54
C SER A 66 -16.22 6.33 -12.23
N LEU A 67 -15.67 7.03 -11.24
CA LEU A 67 -15.38 6.50 -9.90
C LEU A 67 -16.53 6.74 -8.90
N ALA A 68 -17.61 7.41 -9.30
CA ALA A 68 -18.76 7.65 -8.44
C ALA A 68 -19.34 6.38 -7.76
N PRO A 69 -19.42 5.21 -8.41
CA PRO A 69 -19.94 3.98 -7.79
C PRO A 69 -19.10 3.45 -6.61
N LEU A 70 -17.87 3.94 -6.44
CA LEU A 70 -16.98 3.53 -5.36
C LEU A 70 -17.33 4.20 -4.04
N VAL A 71 -17.96 5.38 -4.09
CA VAL A 71 -18.35 6.14 -2.89
C VAL A 71 -19.43 5.37 -2.13
N GLY A 72 -19.27 5.26 -0.81
CA GLY A 72 -20.16 4.48 0.06
C GLY A 72 -19.93 2.97 0.02
N CYS A 73 -18.99 2.46 -0.79
CA CYS A 73 -18.62 1.05 -0.76
C CYS A 73 -17.53 0.77 0.30
N PRO A 74 -17.54 -0.42 0.94
CA PRO A 74 -16.48 -0.80 1.86
C PRO A 74 -15.16 -1.05 1.11
N PHE A 75 -14.05 -0.67 1.73
CA PHE A 75 -12.72 -1.05 1.24
C PHE A 75 -12.60 -2.57 1.17
N GLY A 76 -12.02 -3.08 0.09
CA GLY A 76 -11.99 -4.51 -0.26
C GLY A 76 -13.08 -4.93 -1.26
N SER A 77 -14.01 -4.03 -1.61
CA SER A 77 -15.01 -4.31 -2.65
C SER A 77 -14.37 -4.47 -4.02
N SER A 78 -14.84 -5.47 -4.77
CA SER A 78 -14.40 -5.74 -6.14
C SER A 78 -15.41 -5.20 -7.15
N PHE A 79 -14.89 -4.65 -8.24
CA PHE A 79 -15.66 -4.04 -9.31
C PHE A 79 -15.21 -4.61 -10.65
N ARG A 80 -16.13 -4.73 -11.59
CA ARG A 80 -15.85 -5.14 -12.96
C ARG A 80 -16.08 -3.96 -13.89
N VAL A 81 -15.22 -3.83 -14.90
CA VAL A 81 -15.40 -2.79 -15.92
C VAL A 81 -16.30 -3.31 -17.04
N GLU A 82 -17.53 -2.84 -17.06
CA GLU A 82 -18.50 -3.18 -18.11
C GLU A 82 -18.71 -2.02 -19.07
N SER A 83 -19.28 -2.31 -20.24
CA SER A 83 -19.60 -1.32 -21.27
C SER A 83 -21.11 -1.24 -21.42
N GLY A 84 -21.71 -0.10 -21.05
CA GLY A 84 -23.14 0.15 -21.19
C GLY A 84 -23.47 1.16 -22.29
N PRO A 85 -24.77 1.46 -22.51
CA PRO A 85 -25.22 2.41 -23.53
C PRO A 85 -24.70 3.85 -23.30
N ASN A 86 -24.46 4.22 -22.04
CA ASN A 86 -23.93 5.54 -21.65
C ASN A 86 -22.40 5.54 -21.47
N GLY A 87 -21.70 4.52 -21.96
CA GLY A 87 -20.25 4.34 -21.81
C GLY A 87 -19.85 3.31 -20.75
N PRO A 88 -18.55 3.15 -20.49
CA PRO A 88 -18.06 2.15 -19.55
C PRO A 88 -18.28 2.56 -18.09
N PHE A 89 -18.73 1.61 -17.27
CA PHE A 89 -19.04 1.81 -15.87
C PHE A 89 -18.45 0.69 -14.99
N LEU A 90 -18.34 0.98 -13.70
CA LEU A 90 -17.88 0.03 -12.70
C LEU A 90 -19.10 -0.61 -12.06
N ASP A 91 -19.28 -1.91 -12.30
CA ASP A 91 -20.30 -2.69 -11.62
C ASP A 91 -19.70 -3.41 -10.42
N ARG A 92 -20.37 -3.38 -9.28
CA ARG A 92 -19.90 -4.05 -8.08
C ARG A 92 -20.30 -5.52 -8.16
N PHE A 93 -19.31 -6.40 -8.08
CA PHE A 93 -19.58 -7.83 -7.98
C PHE A 93 -19.05 -8.37 -6.66
N VAL A 94 -19.80 -9.30 -6.08
CA VAL A 94 -19.32 -10.09 -4.96
C VAL A 94 -18.64 -11.31 -5.59
N PRO A 95 -17.33 -11.52 -5.39
CA PRO A 95 -16.71 -12.78 -5.77
C PRO A 95 -17.46 -13.89 -5.04
N SER A 96 -18.15 -14.77 -5.78
CA SER A 96 -18.72 -15.98 -5.22
C SER A 96 -17.59 -16.72 -4.51
N THR A 97 -17.69 -16.92 -3.20
CA THR A 97 -16.74 -17.74 -2.42
C THR A 97 -16.58 -19.15 -3.00
N LEU A 98 -17.54 -19.58 -3.83
CA LEU A 98 -17.55 -20.86 -4.53
C LEU A 98 -16.58 -20.92 -5.73
N ASP A 99 -16.26 -19.80 -6.39
CA ASP A 99 -15.46 -19.82 -7.62
C ASP A 99 -13.95 -19.88 -7.40
N ASN A 100 -13.48 -19.61 -6.17
CA ASN A 100 -12.04 -19.64 -5.85
C ASN A 100 -11.66 -20.56 -4.67
N CYS A 101 -12.61 -21.17 -3.95
CA CYS A 101 -12.30 -22.05 -2.82
C CYS A 101 -13.12 -23.35 -2.79
N ALA A 102 -14.31 -23.39 -3.40
CA ALA A 102 -15.13 -24.61 -3.37
C ALA A 102 -14.88 -25.53 -4.58
N GLN A 103 -14.50 -24.98 -5.73
CA GLN A 103 -13.98 -25.79 -6.85
C GLN A 103 -12.65 -26.45 -6.48
N ASP A 104 -11.77 -25.75 -5.77
CA ASP A 104 -10.44 -26.28 -5.38
C ASP A 104 -10.46 -27.46 -4.39
N ILE A 105 -11.53 -27.65 -3.59
CA ILE A 105 -11.65 -28.79 -2.66
C ILE A 105 -12.33 -30.00 -3.33
N ALA A 106 -13.22 -29.77 -4.30
CA ALA A 106 -13.81 -30.85 -5.10
C ALA A 106 -12.87 -31.34 -6.23
N ASP A 107 -12.05 -30.44 -6.79
CA ASP A 107 -11.09 -30.73 -7.88
C ASP A 107 -9.73 -31.26 -7.38
N GLY A 108 -9.59 -31.55 -6.08
CA GLY A 108 -8.50 -32.38 -5.55
C GLY A 108 -8.56 -33.82 -6.09
N GLN A 109 -9.71 -34.24 -6.60
CA GLN A 109 -9.79 -35.32 -7.58
C GLN A 109 -9.44 -34.74 -8.95
N LEU A 110 -8.13 -34.71 -9.23
CA LEU A 110 -7.65 -34.67 -10.60
C LEU A 110 -8.38 -35.77 -11.36
N THR A 111 -9.32 -35.43 -12.23
CA THR A 111 -9.62 -36.30 -13.36
C THR A 111 -8.26 -36.54 -14.00
N ASP A 112 -7.82 -37.80 -14.07
CA ASP A 112 -6.59 -38.21 -14.75
C ASP A 112 -6.70 -37.77 -16.22
N ASP A 113 -6.41 -36.51 -16.46
CA ASP A 113 -6.37 -35.91 -17.78
C ASP A 113 -5.10 -36.46 -18.41
N GLN A 114 -5.19 -37.62 -19.05
CA GLN A 114 -4.18 -38.17 -19.96
C GLN A 114 -3.93 -37.25 -21.19
N LYS A 115 -4.40 -36.00 -21.13
CA LYS A 115 -4.23 -34.98 -22.15
C LYS A 115 -2.80 -34.47 -22.09
N ASP A 116 -2.18 -34.36 -23.25
CA ASP A 116 -0.89 -33.73 -23.40
C ASP A 116 -0.87 -32.79 -24.60
N ASN A 117 0.24 -32.08 -24.74
CA ASN A 117 0.43 -31.11 -25.82
C ASN A 117 1.10 -31.71 -27.07
N ARG A 118 1.27 -33.04 -27.18
CA ARG A 118 2.04 -33.65 -28.29
C ARG A 118 1.40 -33.44 -29.66
N SER A 119 0.07 -33.33 -29.69
CA SER A 119 -0.74 -33.16 -30.90
C SER A 119 -1.21 -31.71 -31.12
N LEU A 120 -0.82 -30.78 -30.24
CA LEU A 120 -1.15 -29.36 -30.37
C LEU A 120 -0.17 -28.68 -31.32
N VAL A 121 -0.64 -28.31 -32.50
CA VAL A 121 0.13 -27.57 -33.50
C VAL A 121 -0.26 -26.10 -33.44
N ASP A 122 0.73 -25.21 -33.36
CA ASP A 122 0.50 -23.76 -33.43
C ASP A 122 0.53 -23.29 -34.89
N ASN A 123 -0.65 -23.24 -35.50
CA ASN A 123 -0.85 -22.79 -36.87
C ASN A 123 -1.68 -21.49 -36.93
N ASN A 124 -1.86 -20.78 -35.81
CA ASN A 124 -2.70 -19.57 -35.68
C ASN A 124 -4.17 -19.72 -36.14
N THR A 125 -4.67 -20.92 -36.44
CA THR A 125 -6.08 -21.18 -36.83
C THR A 125 -6.92 -21.75 -35.69
N ALA A 126 -6.36 -21.77 -34.47
CA ALA A 126 -6.98 -22.37 -33.29
C ALA A 126 -8.19 -21.59 -32.74
N GLN A 127 -8.43 -20.37 -33.21
CA GLN A 127 -9.53 -19.50 -32.82
C GLN A 127 -10.26 -19.05 -34.09
N SER A 128 -11.57 -19.32 -34.17
CA SER A 128 -12.38 -18.93 -35.33
C SER A 128 -12.91 -17.49 -35.24
N LEU A 129 -13.04 -16.93 -34.03
CA LEU A 129 -13.47 -15.55 -33.83
C LEU A 129 -12.36 -14.56 -34.21
N SER A 130 -12.69 -13.62 -35.10
CA SER A 130 -11.80 -12.53 -35.50
C SER A 130 -11.75 -11.41 -34.46
N SER A 131 -10.81 -10.46 -34.62
CA SER A 131 -10.80 -9.23 -33.81
C SER A 131 -12.09 -8.43 -33.97
N ASP A 132 -12.61 -8.39 -35.19
CA ASP A 132 -13.74 -7.55 -35.57
C ASP A 132 -15.02 -8.09 -34.96
N ASP A 133 -15.18 -9.43 -34.90
CA ASP A 133 -16.29 -10.10 -34.21
C ASP A 133 -16.29 -9.83 -32.70
N ILE A 134 -15.10 -9.72 -32.10
CA ILE A 134 -14.99 -9.39 -30.67
C ILE A 134 -15.40 -7.94 -30.43
N ASP A 135 -15.08 -7.04 -31.37
CA ASP A 135 -15.45 -5.63 -31.28
C ASP A 135 -16.93 -5.39 -31.62
N THR A 136 -17.57 -6.24 -32.44
CA THR A 136 -19.04 -6.22 -32.60
C THR A 136 -19.72 -6.68 -31.32
N MET A 137 -19.29 -7.78 -30.70
CA MET A 137 -19.83 -8.22 -29.40
C MET A 137 -19.72 -7.13 -28.32
N ARG A 138 -18.60 -6.38 -28.30
CA ARG A 138 -18.41 -5.25 -27.38
C ARG A 138 -19.35 -4.09 -27.68
N ARG A 139 -19.60 -3.78 -28.97
CA ARG A 139 -20.55 -2.73 -29.40
C ARG A 139 -21.99 -3.10 -29.06
N GLU A 140 -22.33 -4.38 -29.12
CA GLU A 140 -23.61 -4.93 -28.69
C GLU A 140 -23.78 -4.96 -27.15
N GLY A 141 -22.75 -4.58 -26.39
CA GLY A 141 -22.79 -4.54 -24.93
C GLY A 141 -22.65 -5.92 -24.27
N ALA A 142 -22.06 -6.90 -24.96
CA ALA A 142 -21.79 -8.20 -24.36
C ALA A 142 -20.87 -8.05 -23.13
N THR A 143 -21.23 -8.71 -22.03
CA THR A 143 -20.40 -8.73 -20.82
C THR A 143 -19.08 -9.45 -21.09
N GLY A 144 -18.04 -9.09 -20.33
CA GLY A 144 -16.71 -9.69 -20.49
C GLY A 144 -16.74 -11.22 -20.36
N ASP A 145 -17.58 -11.76 -19.47
CA ASP A 145 -17.75 -13.19 -19.26
C ASP A 145 -18.33 -13.89 -20.50
N LYS A 146 -19.35 -13.31 -21.14
CA LYS A 146 -19.94 -13.84 -22.39
C LYS A 146 -18.92 -13.88 -23.53
N ILE A 147 -18.04 -12.88 -23.60
CA ILE A 147 -16.94 -12.85 -24.59
C ILE A 147 -15.95 -14.00 -24.31
N ILE A 148 -15.64 -14.28 -23.05
CA ILE A 148 -14.73 -15.36 -22.66
C ILE A 148 -15.36 -16.73 -22.99
N GLU A 149 -16.65 -16.92 -22.70
CA GLU A 149 -17.40 -18.13 -23.06
C GLU A 149 -17.44 -18.36 -24.57
N ALA A 150 -17.73 -17.31 -25.36
CA ALA A 150 -17.69 -17.37 -26.81
C ALA A 150 -16.30 -17.74 -27.34
N LEU A 151 -15.23 -17.18 -26.76
CA LEU A 151 -13.84 -17.49 -27.11
C LEU A 151 -13.43 -18.92 -26.73
N ILE A 152 -14.06 -19.52 -25.72
CA ILE A 152 -13.85 -20.92 -25.35
C ILE A 152 -14.57 -21.84 -26.32
N ALA A 153 -15.84 -21.56 -26.62
CA ALA A 153 -16.67 -22.33 -27.55
C ALA A 153 -16.09 -22.37 -28.97
N ASN A 154 -15.47 -21.27 -29.41
CA ASN A 154 -14.86 -21.12 -30.74
C ASN A 154 -13.39 -21.56 -30.80
N SER A 155 -12.83 -22.09 -29.72
CA SER A 155 -11.45 -22.57 -29.71
C SER A 155 -11.36 -24.08 -29.96
N SER A 156 -10.86 -24.46 -31.13
CA SER A 156 -10.68 -25.86 -31.53
C SER A 156 -9.67 -26.63 -30.68
N THR A 157 -8.75 -25.91 -30.01
CA THR A 157 -7.70 -26.52 -29.17
C THR A 157 -8.05 -26.55 -27.67
N PHE A 158 -9.08 -25.82 -27.22
CA PHE A 158 -9.31 -25.63 -25.79
C PHE A 158 -9.64 -26.94 -25.07
N GLY A 159 -10.53 -27.78 -25.62
CA GLY A 159 -10.89 -29.07 -25.02
C GLY A 159 -9.75 -30.10 -24.99
N LYS A 160 -8.75 -29.96 -25.88
CA LYS A 160 -7.56 -30.84 -25.94
C LYS A 160 -6.49 -30.46 -24.92
N LYS A 161 -6.55 -29.25 -24.36
CA LYS A 161 -5.57 -28.76 -23.37
C LYS A 161 -5.79 -29.43 -22.02
N THR A 162 -4.72 -29.54 -21.25
CA THR A 162 -4.77 -29.95 -19.83
C THR A 162 -5.59 -28.96 -18.99
N ALA A 163 -6.18 -29.42 -17.88
CA ALA A 163 -6.92 -28.57 -16.95
C ALA A 163 -6.15 -27.29 -16.55
N PHE A 164 -4.87 -27.41 -16.18
CA PHE A 164 -4.04 -26.25 -15.84
C PHE A 164 -3.85 -25.27 -17.01
N SER A 165 -3.75 -25.77 -18.24
CA SER A 165 -3.63 -24.92 -19.43
C SER A 165 -4.95 -24.22 -19.78
N GLN A 166 -6.08 -24.89 -19.54
CA GLN A 166 -7.41 -24.31 -19.70
C GLN A 166 -7.65 -23.18 -18.69
N GLU A 167 -7.31 -23.40 -17.43
CA GLU A 167 -7.43 -22.38 -16.37
C GLU A 167 -6.51 -21.19 -16.62
N LYS A 168 -5.24 -21.44 -16.98
CA LYS A 168 -4.29 -20.39 -17.39
C LYS A 168 -4.84 -19.56 -18.56
N TYR A 169 -5.51 -20.21 -19.51
CA TYR A 169 -6.18 -19.54 -20.62
C TYR A 169 -7.36 -18.69 -20.14
N LYS A 170 -8.24 -19.23 -19.28
CA LYS A 170 -9.36 -18.48 -18.68
C LYS A 170 -8.88 -17.23 -17.94
N ILE A 171 -7.89 -17.35 -17.05
CA ILE A 171 -7.30 -16.22 -16.31
C ILE A 171 -6.75 -15.16 -17.28
N LYS A 172 -6.01 -15.58 -18.32
CA LYS A 172 -5.48 -14.65 -19.33
C LYS A 172 -6.59 -13.91 -20.09
N LYS A 173 -7.70 -14.59 -20.41
CA LYS A 173 -8.84 -13.98 -21.10
C LYS A 173 -9.64 -13.07 -20.16
N GLN A 174 -9.83 -13.47 -18.91
CA GLN A 174 -10.44 -12.64 -17.86
C GLN A 174 -9.69 -11.31 -17.71
N LYS A 175 -8.36 -11.35 -17.50
CA LYS A 175 -7.54 -10.13 -17.39
C LYS A 175 -7.68 -9.17 -18.58
N LYS A 176 -7.95 -9.70 -19.79
CA LYS A 176 -8.08 -8.91 -21.03
C LYS A 176 -9.50 -8.40 -21.30
N TYR A 177 -10.52 -9.23 -21.10
CA TYR A 177 -11.90 -8.95 -21.53
C TYR A 177 -12.84 -8.57 -20.37
N ALA A 178 -12.56 -9.02 -19.16
CA ALA A 178 -13.32 -8.73 -17.94
C ALA A 178 -12.36 -8.24 -16.83
N PRO A 179 -11.68 -7.09 -17.02
CA PRO A 179 -10.75 -6.58 -16.03
C PRO A 179 -11.49 -6.26 -14.73
N LYS A 180 -10.94 -6.74 -13.62
CA LYS A 180 -11.46 -6.50 -12.27
C LYS A 180 -10.61 -5.44 -11.57
N VAL A 181 -11.28 -4.63 -10.76
CA VAL A 181 -10.68 -3.56 -9.97
C VAL A 181 -11.09 -3.75 -8.52
N LEU A 182 -10.10 -3.86 -7.65
CA LEU A 182 -10.28 -3.96 -6.21
C LEU A 182 -10.04 -2.58 -5.58
N LEU A 183 -11.03 -2.11 -4.84
CA LEU A 183 -10.93 -0.87 -4.06
C LEU A 183 -10.13 -1.15 -2.79
N ARG A 184 -8.91 -0.60 -2.68
CA ARG A 184 -8.06 -0.70 -1.50
C ARG A 184 -7.90 0.64 -0.80
N ARG A 185 -7.75 0.57 0.52
CA ARG A 185 -7.32 1.71 1.32
C ARG A 185 -5.82 1.94 1.08
N PRO A 186 -5.36 3.18 0.88
CA PRO A 186 -3.93 3.48 0.88
C PRO A 186 -3.36 3.17 2.27
N SER A 187 -2.41 2.26 2.31
CA SER A 187 -1.58 1.97 3.48
C SER A 187 -0.12 2.17 3.10
N THR A 188 0.74 2.42 4.07
CA THR A 188 2.19 2.53 3.87
C THR A 188 2.73 1.36 3.05
N ARG A 189 2.26 0.15 3.34
CA ARG A 189 2.61 -1.06 2.57
C ARG A 189 2.25 -0.91 1.10
N SER A 190 0.97 -0.63 0.81
CA SER A 190 0.48 -0.54 -0.57
C SER A 190 1.09 0.65 -1.33
N ILE A 191 1.37 1.76 -0.62
CA ILE A 191 2.05 2.92 -1.18
C ILE A 191 3.48 2.55 -1.57
N CYS A 192 4.25 1.96 -0.65
CA CYS A 192 5.61 1.50 -0.91
C CYS A 192 5.66 0.52 -2.08
N GLU A 193 4.79 -0.50 -2.12
CA GLU A 193 4.72 -1.47 -3.21
C GLU A 193 4.41 -0.82 -4.56
N THR A 194 3.46 0.14 -4.58
CA THR A 194 3.07 0.84 -5.82
C THR A 194 4.18 1.72 -6.36
N TYR A 195 4.82 2.53 -5.51
CA TYR A 195 5.91 3.40 -5.92
C TYR A 195 7.16 2.60 -6.31
N PHE A 196 7.47 1.52 -5.61
CA PHE A 196 8.59 0.65 -5.97
C PHE A 196 8.39 -0.01 -7.35
N LYS A 197 7.15 -0.39 -7.70
CA LYS A 197 6.84 -0.93 -9.03
C LYS A 197 6.85 0.13 -10.14
N LYS A 198 6.31 1.33 -9.88
CA LYS A 198 6.16 2.40 -10.89
C LYS A 198 7.37 3.31 -11.04
N HIS A 199 7.90 3.80 -9.93
CA HIS A 199 8.95 4.82 -9.87
C HIS A 199 9.94 4.50 -8.73
N PRO A 200 10.74 3.42 -8.83
CA PRO A 200 11.64 2.99 -7.77
C PRO A 200 12.71 4.03 -7.41
N ALA A 201 13.15 4.84 -8.37
CA ALA A 201 14.13 5.91 -8.11
C ALA A 201 13.60 6.98 -7.14
N ARG A 202 12.31 7.32 -7.22
CA ARG A 202 11.69 8.31 -6.32
C ARG A 202 11.68 7.86 -4.86
N THR A 203 11.60 6.54 -4.63
CA THR A 203 11.69 5.96 -3.29
C THR A 203 13.09 5.48 -2.93
N GLY A 204 14.13 5.93 -3.66
CA GLY A 204 15.51 5.51 -3.39
C GLY A 204 15.70 3.99 -3.44
N PHE A 205 14.89 3.29 -4.24
CA PHE A 205 14.81 1.83 -4.36
C PHE A 205 14.43 1.10 -3.05
N LEU A 206 13.75 1.79 -2.14
CA LEU A 206 13.27 1.21 -0.89
C LEU A 206 12.14 0.21 -1.16
N ARG A 207 12.37 -1.06 -0.81
CA ARG A 207 11.35 -2.12 -0.88
C ARG A 207 10.59 -2.23 0.44
N VAL A 208 9.40 -2.82 0.39
CA VAL A 208 8.45 -2.93 1.51
C VAL A 208 8.98 -3.71 2.72
N ASP A 209 9.75 -4.77 2.50
CA ASP A 209 10.46 -5.55 3.51
C ASP A 209 11.54 -4.70 4.19
N THR A 210 12.32 -3.96 3.41
CA THR A 210 13.33 -3.03 3.93
C THR A 210 12.69 -1.91 4.74
N LEU A 211 11.61 -1.29 4.26
CA LEU A 211 10.86 -0.28 5.02
C LEU A 211 10.34 -0.86 6.35
N SER A 212 9.79 -2.07 6.32
CA SER A 212 9.26 -2.74 7.52
C SER A 212 10.36 -3.04 8.54
N LEU A 213 11.51 -3.53 8.07
CA LEU A 213 12.68 -3.79 8.92
C LEU A 213 13.25 -2.48 9.49
N LEU A 214 13.31 -1.42 8.68
CA LEU A 214 13.80 -0.10 9.10
C LEU A 214 12.96 0.48 10.24
N LEU A 215 11.63 0.47 10.10
CA LEU A 215 10.71 0.95 11.14
C LEU A 215 10.81 0.11 12.44
N SER A 216 11.02 -1.19 12.29
CA SER A 216 11.14 -2.12 13.42
C SER A 216 12.46 -1.94 14.16
N MET A 217 13.59 -1.82 13.43
CA MET A 217 14.91 -1.58 14.01
C MET A 217 15.03 -0.23 14.72
N ALA A 218 14.27 0.76 14.25
CA ALA A 218 14.15 2.06 14.89
C ALA A 218 13.14 2.09 16.04
N ASN A 219 12.45 0.98 16.32
CA ASN A 219 11.43 0.89 17.38
C ASN A 219 10.35 1.98 17.29
N VAL A 220 9.85 2.25 16.08
CA VAL A 220 8.77 3.23 15.89
C VAL A 220 7.45 2.64 16.38
N GLY A 221 6.86 3.29 17.36
CA GLY A 221 5.55 2.94 17.90
C GLY A 221 4.85 4.15 18.48
N ALA A 222 3.61 3.96 18.96
CA ALA A 222 2.85 5.03 19.61
C ALA A 222 3.67 5.74 20.69
N TYR A 223 3.46 7.05 20.83
CA TYR A 223 4.18 7.93 21.75
C TYR A 223 5.66 8.18 21.46
N SER A 224 6.31 7.45 20.53
CA SER A 224 7.73 7.67 20.22
C SER A 224 8.00 9.04 19.60
N ASP A 225 8.94 9.80 20.16
CA ASP A 225 9.49 11.03 19.56
C ASP A 225 10.57 10.64 18.56
N VAL A 226 10.20 10.56 17.29
CA VAL A 226 11.07 10.09 16.21
C VAL A 226 11.67 11.27 15.46
N LEU A 227 12.99 11.32 15.35
CA LEU A 227 13.70 12.21 14.45
C LEU A 227 13.81 11.53 13.08
N VAL A 228 13.27 12.17 12.04
CA VAL A 228 13.24 11.60 10.69
C VAL A 228 13.99 12.49 9.70
N VAL A 229 14.80 11.87 8.85
CA VAL A 229 15.34 12.48 7.62
C VAL A 229 14.82 11.70 6.43
N ASP A 230 13.89 12.30 5.70
CA ASP A 230 13.20 11.67 4.57
C ASP A 230 13.53 12.40 3.27
N MET A 231 14.35 11.77 2.41
CA MET A 231 14.56 12.18 1.02
C MET A 231 13.93 11.16 0.05
N VAL A 232 12.90 10.44 0.51
CA VAL A 232 12.27 9.31 -0.17
C VAL A 232 10.86 9.67 -0.64
N GLY A 233 10.61 10.96 -0.84
CA GLY A 233 9.33 11.50 -1.29
C GLY A 233 8.23 11.48 -0.24
N GLY A 234 8.56 11.49 1.06
CA GLY A 234 7.59 11.53 2.15
C GLY A 234 7.09 10.15 2.59
N LEU A 235 7.55 9.07 1.94
CA LEU A 235 7.11 7.71 2.23
C LEU A 235 7.44 7.29 3.66
N LEU A 236 8.65 7.64 4.13
CA LEU A 236 9.09 7.28 5.47
C LEU A 236 8.34 8.08 6.54
N THR A 237 8.12 9.37 6.28
CA THR A 237 7.33 10.24 7.17
C THR A 237 5.89 9.73 7.30
N GLY A 238 5.25 9.35 6.19
CA GLY A 238 3.92 8.75 6.20
C GLY A 238 3.89 7.40 6.94
N ALA A 239 4.92 6.58 6.79
CA ALA A 239 5.06 5.31 7.50
C ALA A 239 5.17 5.47 9.02
N ILE A 240 5.92 6.47 9.46
CA ILE A 240 6.06 6.80 10.88
C ILE A 240 4.73 7.35 11.41
N ALA A 241 4.07 8.26 10.68
CA ALA A 241 2.77 8.79 11.07
C ALA A 241 1.70 7.68 11.22
N GLU A 242 1.65 6.72 10.29
CA GLU A 242 0.76 5.56 10.37
C GLU A 242 1.01 4.69 11.62
N ARG A 243 2.29 4.58 12.06
CA ARG A 243 2.68 3.82 13.26
C ARG A 243 2.49 4.59 14.57
N LEU A 244 2.61 5.91 14.54
CA LEU A 244 2.41 6.79 15.69
C LEU A 244 0.92 6.92 16.08
N GLY A 245 0.04 6.82 15.09
CA GLY A 245 -1.41 7.01 15.28
C GLY A 245 -1.81 8.47 15.51
N ASP A 246 -3.11 8.70 15.67
CA ASP A 246 -3.71 10.05 15.66
C ASP A 246 -3.39 10.90 16.91
N GLU A 247 -2.79 10.33 17.96
CA GLU A 247 -2.69 11.02 19.26
C GLU A 247 -1.64 12.16 19.29
N LYS A 248 -0.67 12.19 18.37
CA LYS A 248 0.29 13.31 18.26
C LYS A 248 -0.21 14.48 17.41
N ALA A 249 -1.27 14.30 16.62
CA ALA A 249 -1.91 15.42 15.94
C ALA A 249 -2.48 16.44 16.96
N ASP A 250 -2.97 15.95 18.11
CA ASP A 250 -3.54 16.78 19.16
C ASP A 250 -2.48 17.57 19.96
N ARG A 251 -1.27 17.04 20.18
CA ARG A 251 -0.18 17.79 20.84
C ARG A 251 0.45 18.88 19.97
N ALA A 252 0.33 18.78 18.65
CA ALA A 252 0.75 19.84 17.73
C ALA A 252 -0.28 21.00 17.66
N SER A 253 -1.47 20.84 18.23
CA SER A 253 -2.49 21.90 18.25
C SER A 253 -2.29 22.97 19.33
N SER A 254 -1.42 22.72 20.31
CA SER A 254 -1.27 23.60 21.48
C SER A 254 -0.06 24.52 21.49
N ASN A 255 0.73 24.62 20.40
CA ASN A 255 1.63 25.76 20.12
C ASN A 255 2.25 25.61 18.72
N GLU A 256 2.10 26.66 17.90
CA GLU A 256 2.49 26.86 16.50
C GLU A 256 1.43 26.45 15.43
N PRO A 257 1.16 27.34 14.46
CA PRO A 257 0.09 27.15 13.48
C PRO A 257 0.45 26.04 12.49
N PHE A 258 -0.42 25.04 12.42
CA PHE A 258 -0.50 24.09 11.31
C PHE A 258 -0.65 24.88 10.00
N VAL A 259 0.41 24.94 9.21
CA VAL A 259 0.32 25.43 7.83
C VAL A 259 -0.56 24.42 7.10
N GLN A 260 -1.81 24.81 6.84
CA GLN A 260 -2.63 24.21 5.81
C GLN A 260 -1.94 24.50 4.46
N GLU A 261 -0.95 23.68 4.11
CA GLU A 261 -0.48 23.61 2.74
C GLU A 261 -1.55 22.84 1.96
N GLU A 262 -2.13 23.54 0.99
CA GLU A 262 -3.12 23.00 0.07
C GLU A 262 -2.66 21.64 -0.47
N ASP A 263 -3.58 20.70 -0.35
CA ASP A 263 -3.46 19.29 -0.67
C ASP A 263 -3.42 19.10 -2.21
N SER A 264 -2.43 19.69 -2.87
CA SER A 264 -2.21 19.62 -4.31
C SER A 264 -1.19 18.54 -4.65
N LEU A 265 -1.53 17.29 -4.36
CA LEU A 265 -0.86 16.13 -4.94
C LEU A 265 -1.90 15.04 -5.15
N LEU A 266 -2.46 15.00 -6.37
CA LEU A 266 -2.97 13.85 -7.12
C LEU A 266 -3.67 14.41 -8.38
N GLU A 267 -2.90 14.98 -9.32
CA GLU A 267 -3.42 15.18 -10.67
C GLU A 267 -3.21 13.89 -11.47
N CYS A 268 -4.32 13.33 -11.96
CA CYS A 268 -4.30 12.29 -12.97
C CYS A 268 -3.87 12.91 -14.31
N GLY A 269 -2.69 12.51 -14.81
CA GLY A 269 -2.22 12.81 -16.17
C GLY A 269 -1.59 11.55 -16.80
N ASP A 270 -1.85 11.36 -18.09
CA ASP A 270 -1.51 10.18 -18.90
C ASP A 270 -0.02 9.84 -18.95
N GLU A 271 0.24 8.57 -19.29
CA GLU A 271 1.56 8.02 -19.59
C GLU A 271 2.16 8.73 -20.83
N ASP A 272 3.47 8.97 -20.77
CA ASP A 272 4.38 9.47 -21.84
C ASP A 272 4.75 10.97 -21.89
N ASN A 273 4.30 11.81 -20.96
CA ASN A 273 5.00 13.09 -20.69
C ASN A 273 4.67 13.61 -19.29
N ILE A 274 5.48 13.24 -18.30
CA ILE A 274 5.48 13.93 -17.01
C ILE A 274 6.36 15.17 -17.22
N PRO A 275 5.81 16.41 -17.28
CA PRO A 275 6.68 17.57 -17.21
C PRO A 275 7.46 17.45 -15.90
N ALA A 276 8.77 17.70 -15.96
CA ALA A 276 9.65 17.72 -14.80
C ALA A 276 9.19 18.84 -13.84
N ILE A 277 8.12 18.60 -13.08
CA ILE A 277 7.69 19.44 -11.99
C ILE A 277 8.57 19.05 -10.81
N GLN A 278 9.85 19.44 -10.88
CA GLN A 278 10.65 19.74 -9.71
C GLN A 278 10.07 21.02 -9.09
N LYS A 279 8.87 20.94 -8.51
CA LYS A 279 8.48 21.95 -7.52
C LYS A 279 9.38 21.68 -6.32
N SER A 280 10.39 22.52 -6.15
CA SER A 280 11.21 22.54 -4.96
C SER A 280 10.27 22.64 -3.76
N ILE A 281 10.23 21.59 -2.94
CA ILE A 281 9.66 21.68 -1.60
C ILE A 281 10.41 22.84 -0.95
N LYS A 282 9.72 23.93 -0.64
CA LYS A 282 10.35 25.05 0.05
C LYS A 282 10.94 24.47 1.34
N PRO A 283 12.25 24.60 1.59
CA PRO A 283 12.81 24.09 2.83
C PRO A 283 12.03 24.73 3.97
N GLY A 284 11.53 23.90 4.89
CA GLY A 284 10.83 24.37 6.08
C GLY A 284 11.68 25.38 6.83
N LYS A 285 11.03 26.22 7.64
CA LYS A 285 11.72 27.21 8.48
C LYS A 285 12.76 26.49 9.34
N GLN A 286 14.02 26.95 9.32
CA GLN A 286 15.04 26.38 10.19
C GLN A 286 14.60 26.51 11.65
N PRO A 287 14.81 25.47 12.48
CA PRO A 287 14.39 25.49 13.87
C PRO A 287 15.12 26.61 14.62
N SER A 288 14.43 27.23 15.57
CA SER A 288 15.05 28.23 16.44
C SER A 288 16.18 27.61 17.26
N PRO A 289 17.24 28.37 17.61
CA PRO A 289 18.34 27.85 18.42
C PRO A 289 17.86 27.35 19.81
N GLU A 290 16.78 27.90 20.33
CA GLU A 290 16.13 27.47 21.58
C GLU A 290 15.52 26.07 21.45
N THR A 291 14.85 25.80 20.32
CA THR A 291 14.29 24.48 20.02
C THR A 291 15.40 23.43 19.90
N ILE A 292 16.52 23.76 19.25
CA ILE A 292 17.67 22.85 19.15
C ILE A 292 18.26 22.56 20.54
N LYS A 293 18.32 23.57 21.41
CA LYS A 293 18.79 23.38 22.80
C LYS A 293 17.84 22.46 23.56
N TYR A 294 16.54 22.68 23.45
CA TYR A 294 15.52 21.82 24.03
C TYR A 294 15.63 20.36 23.55
N TRP A 295 15.90 20.13 22.26
CA TRP A 295 16.11 18.78 21.73
C TRP A 295 17.39 18.13 22.26
N LYS A 296 18.46 18.89 22.46
CA LYS A 296 19.70 18.39 23.07
C LYS A 296 19.50 17.98 24.54
N GLU A 297 18.63 18.69 25.26
CA GLU A 297 18.34 18.43 26.67
C GLU A 297 17.39 17.24 26.86
N ASN A 298 16.33 17.12 26.05
CA ASN A 298 15.32 16.06 26.21
C ASN A 298 15.61 14.80 25.38
N GLY A 299 16.27 14.94 24.23
CA GLY A 299 16.61 13.85 23.34
C GLY A 299 15.41 13.24 22.60
N PHE A 300 15.61 12.82 21.35
CA PHE A 300 14.63 12.02 20.62
C PHE A 300 14.74 10.53 20.97
N SER A 301 13.60 9.85 21.03
CA SER A 301 13.52 8.42 21.34
C SER A 301 14.03 7.49 20.23
N SER A 302 14.05 7.97 18.98
CA SER A 302 14.47 7.18 17.82
C SER A 302 14.96 8.09 16.68
N LEU A 303 15.85 7.57 15.83
CA LEU A 303 16.30 8.23 14.60
C LEU A 303 16.11 7.31 13.40
N ILE A 304 15.46 7.81 12.35
CA ILE A 304 15.45 7.16 11.05
C ILE A 304 15.99 8.11 9.98
N VAL A 305 16.94 7.61 9.19
CA VAL A 305 17.51 8.34 8.06
C VAL A 305 17.34 7.55 6.79
N ALA A 306 16.74 8.16 5.78
CA ALA A 306 16.70 7.64 4.42
C ALA A 306 17.03 8.78 3.44
N ALA A 307 18.31 8.89 3.13
CA ALA A 307 18.88 10.00 2.35
C ALA A 307 19.87 9.47 1.29
N PRO A 308 19.38 8.82 0.21
CA PRO A 308 20.24 8.18 -0.80
C PRO A 308 21.13 9.18 -1.55
N GLU A 309 20.74 10.44 -1.65
CA GLU A 309 21.48 11.49 -2.38
C GLU A 309 22.47 12.28 -1.49
N SER A 310 22.46 12.06 -0.18
CA SER A 310 23.27 12.84 0.78
C SER A 310 24.37 12.03 1.44
N LYS A 311 25.38 12.71 1.98
CA LYS A 311 26.49 12.08 2.72
C LYS A 311 26.01 11.66 4.10
N VAL A 312 25.50 10.42 4.19
CA VAL A 312 25.01 9.77 5.41
C VAL A 312 25.91 10.02 6.62
N GLY A 313 27.22 9.83 6.48
CA GLY A 313 28.14 9.97 7.61
C GLY A 313 28.28 11.39 8.19
N LYS A 314 27.92 12.45 7.46
CA LYS A 314 27.85 13.81 8.04
C LYS A 314 26.54 14.01 8.81
N LEU A 315 25.43 13.65 8.16
CA LEU A 315 24.10 13.72 8.75
C LEU A 315 24.03 12.98 10.10
N VAL A 316 24.58 11.77 10.15
CA VAL A 316 24.57 10.97 11.38
C VAL A 316 25.40 11.64 12.47
N THR A 317 26.57 12.20 12.18
CA THR A 317 27.37 12.91 13.20
C THR A 317 26.65 14.12 13.78
N ASP A 318 25.88 14.84 12.96
CA ASP A 318 25.16 16.05 13.39
C ASP A 318 23.87 15.71 14.15
N LEU A 319 23.17 14.65 13.75
CA LEU A 319 21.87 14.26 14.30
C LEU A 319 21.98 13.31 15.49
N LEU A 320 23.00 12.45 15.52
CA LEU A 320 23.15 11.46 16.57
C LEU A 320 23.21 12.09 17.97
N PRO A 321 23.83 13.26 18.22
CA PRO A 321 23.79 13.97 19.51
C PRO A 321 22.41 14.46 19.97
N LEU A 322 21.42 14.53 19.09
CA LEU A 322 20.05 14.95 19.41
C LEU A 322 19.17 13.81 19.94
N LEU A 323 19.63 12.56 19.87
CA LEU A 323 18.91 11.41 20.43
C LEU A 323 19.00 11.35 21.97
N ALA A 324 18.12 10.59 22.61
CA ALA A 324 18.33 10.13 23.97
C ALA A 324 19.41 9.04 24.02
N TYR A 325 20.04 8.85 25.18
CA TYR A 325 20.89 7.69 25.38
C TYR A 325 20.07 6.40 25.38
N SER A 326 20.65 5.29 24.91
CA SER A 326 19.95 4.02 24.71
C SER A 326 18.84 4.06 23.63
N ALA A 327 18.70 5.15 22.88
CA ALA A 327 17.77 5.22 21.76
C ALA A 327 18.30 4.44 20.54
N PRO A 328 17.45 3.64 19.87
CA PRO A 328 17.81 2.99 18.62
C PRO A 328 17.84 3.99 17.46
N PHE A 329 18.68 3.71 16.48
CA PHE A 329 18.64 4.39 15.19
C PHE A 329 18.74 3.39 14.05
N ALA A 330 18.13 3.73 12.92
CA ALA A 330 18.21 2.94 11.71
C ALA A 330 18.42 3.85 10.49
N ILE A 331 19.37 3.48 9.64
CA ILE A 331 19.80 4.26 8.50
C ILE A 331 19.69 3.41 7.24
N TYR A 332 18.91 3.88 6.28
CA TYR A 332 18.73 3.26 4.98
C TYR A 332 19.68 3.86 3.94
N HIS A 333 20.25 3.00 3.09
CA HIS A 333 20.94 3.41 1.88
C HIS A 333 20.87 2.34 0.78
N GLN A 334 20.82 2.75 -0.48
CA GLN A 334 20.79 1.83 -1.62
C GLN A 334 22.10 1.03 -1.76
N TYR A 335 23.22 1.59 -1.34
CA TYR A 335 24.54 0.96 -1.46
C TYR A 335 25.17 0.65 -0.10
N LEU A 336 25.93 -0.43 -0.03
CA LEU A 336 26.61 -0.91 1.17
C LEU A 336 27.77 0.02 1.60
N GLN A 337 28.53 0.56 0.65
CA GLN A 337 29.79 1.26 0.92
C GLN A 337 29.61 2.50 1.80
N PRO A 338 28.58 3.36 1.60
CA PRO A 338 28.33 4.50 2.49
C PRO A 338 27.96 4.06 3.92
N LEU A 339 27.23 2.95 4.08
CA LEU A 339 26.89 2.42 5.39
C LEU A 339 28.10 1.82 6.09
N ALA A 340 28.96 1.08 5.39
CA ALA A 340 30.20 0.55 5.95
C ALA A 340 31.13 1.68 6.44
N THR A 341 31.24 2.76 5.64
CA THR A 341 32.00 3.96 6.03
C THR A 341 31.41 4.65 7.25
N CYS A 342 30.07 4.73 7.32
CA CYS A 342 29.36 5.29 8.47
C CYS A 342 29.56 4.42 9.73
N MET A 343 29.46 3.11 9.59
CA MET A 343 29.67 2.13 10.65
C MET A 343 31.08 2.25 11.23
N HIS A 344 32.11 2.32 10.38
CA HIS A 344 33.49 2.51 10.84
C HIS A 344 33.65 3.81 11.63
N LYS A 345 33.09 4.93 11.14
CA LYS A 345 33.14 6.22 11.85
C LYS A 345 32.48 6.16 13.23
N LEU A 346 31.31 5.51 13.33
CA LEU A 346 30.58 5.34 14.60
C LEU A 346 31.35 4.46 15.60
N GLN A 347 32.09 3.46 15.10
CA GLN A 347 32.97 2.63 15.92
C GLN A 347 34.18 3.42 16.42
N THR A 348 34.83 4.20 15.54
CA THR A 348 35.98 5.03 15.89
C THR A 348 35.60 6.11 16.92
N SER A 349 34.44 6.74 16.77
CA SER A 349 33.95 7.77 17.68
C SER A 349 33.33 7.22 18.98
N ARG A 350 33.13 5.89 19.08
CA ARG A 350 32.48 5.21 20.22
C ARG A 350 31.13 5.81 20.61
N MET A 351 30.35 6.27 19.63
CA MET A 351 29.03 6.89 19.87
C MET A 351 27.87 5.90 19.88
N ALA A 352 28.07 4.70 19.34
CA ALA A 352 27.03 3.68 19.20
C ALA A 352 27.55 2.27 19.46
N VAL A 353 26.65 1.38 19.88
CA VAL A 353 26.90 -0.05 20.09
C VAL A 353 25.89 -0.89 19.31
N GLY A 354 26.17 -2.19 19.18
CA GLY A 354 25.29 -3.12 18.47
C GLY A 354 25.10 -2.76 16.99
N LEU A 355 26.14 -2.18 16.37
CA LEU A 355 26.09 -1.79 14.97
C LEU A 355 25.96 -3.02 14.07
N GLN A 356 24.92 -3.06 13.25
CA GLN A 356 24.66 -4.17 12.33
C GLN A 356 24.24 -3.62 10.97
N ILE A 357 24.82 -4.16 9.89
CA ILE A 357 24.34 -3.95 8.53
C ILE A 357 23.52 -5.16 8.12
N SER A 358 22.29 -4.94 7.68
CA SER A 358 21.35 -5.99 7.27
C SER A 358 20.82 -5.72 5.86
N GLU A 359 20.69 -6.79 5.07
CA GLU A 359 20.03 -6.81 3.77
C GLU A 359 18.86 -7.81 3.82
N PRO A 360 17.60 -7.36 3.76
CA PRO A 360 16.47 -8.28 3.68
C PRO A 360 16.29 -8.80 2.26
N TRP A 361 15.98 -10.09 2.15
CA TRP A 361 15.60 -10.72 0.89
C TRP A 361 14.14 -11.17 0.94
N LEU A 362 13.36 -10.72 -0.03
CA LEU A 362 11.94 -11.06 -0.18
C LEU A 362 11.74 -11.95 -1.41
N ARG A 363 11.06 -13.09 -1.21
CA ARG A 363 10.70 -14.02 -2.29
C ARG A 363 9.19 -14.27 -2.30
N GLU A 364 8.54 -13.86 -3.38
CA GLU A 364 7.11 -14.12 -3.58
C GLU A 364 6.89 -15.54 -4.16
N TYR A 365 5.87 -16.22 -3.65
CA TYR A 365 5.49 -17.57 -4.05
C TYR A 365 4.09 -17.58 -4.66
N GLN A 366 3.96 -18.29 -5.78
CA GLN A 366 2.67 -18.73 -6.28
C GLN A 366 2.27 -19.96 -5.47
N ILE A 367 1.08 -19.91 -4.86
CA ILE A 367 0.51 -21.01 -4.07
C ILE A 367 -0.81 -21.39 -4.74
N LEU A 368 -0.78 -22.45 -5.52
CA LEU A 368 -1.93 -23.02 -6.22
C LEU A 368 -1.79 -24.54 -6.17
N PRO A 369 -2.90 -25.31 -6.07
CA PRO A 369 -2.84 -26.77 -6.09
C PRO A 369 -2.00 -27.29 -7.26
N SER A 370 -1.02 -28.15 -6.96
CA SER A 370 -0.07 -28.74 -7.92
C SER A 370 0.74 -27.76 -8.78
N ARG A 371 0.77 -26.45 -8.44
CA ARG A 371 1.46 -25.38 -9.17
C ARG A 371 2.17 -24.40 -8.23
N THR A 372 2.65 -24.90 -7.09
CA THR A 372 3.35 -24.10 -6.09
C THR A 372 4.82 -23.95 -6.44
N HIS A 373 5.24 -22.71 -6.72
CA HIS A 373 6.63 -22.38 -7.00
C HIS A 373 6.89 -20.89 -6.74
N PRO A 374 8.14 -20.47 -6.49
CA PRO A 374 8.49 -19.05 -6.43
C PRO A 374 8.29 -18.37 -7.79
N HIS A 375 8.00 -17.07 -7.79
CA HIS A 375 8.00 -16.30 -9.04
C HIS A 375 9.39 -16.37 -9.70
N MET A 376 9.45 -16.54 -11.03
CA MET A 376 10.72 -16.74 -11.75
C MET A 376 11.53 -15.46 -11.94
N GLN A 377 10.86 -14.31 -12.05
CA GLN A 377 11.48 -12.99 -12.13
C GLN A 377 11.11 -12.20 -10.89
N MET A 378 12.12 -11.70 -10.18
CA MET A 378 11.94 -10.89 -8.98
C MET A 378 13.05 -9.86 -8.86
N ASN A 379 12.76 -8.79 -8.12
CA ASN A 379 13.77 -7.80 -7.77
C ASN A 379 14.66 -8.40 -6.69
N ALA A 380 15.95 -8.62 -7.00
CA ALA A 380 16.91 -9.14 -6.03
C ALA A 380 17.17 -8.14 -4.90
N PHE A 381 17.20 -6.83 -5.23
CA PHE A 381 17.72 -5.81 -4.33
C PHE A 381 16.67 -4.81 -3.80
N GLY A 382 16.73 -4.49 -2.51
CA GLY A 382 15.79 -3.63 -1.79
C GLY A 382 16.44 -2.60 -0.88
N GLY A 383 17.78 -2.46 -0.95
CA GLY A 383 18.57 -1.58 -0.11
C GLY A 383 19.16 -2.25 1.14
N TYR A 384 20.06 -1.52 1.80
CA TYR A 384 20.73 -1.94 3.02
C TYR A 384 20.30 -1.07 4.20
N ILE A 385 20.33 -1.64 5.40
CA ILE A 385 20.04 -0.92 6.64
C ILE A 385 21.22 -1.06 7.58
N LEU A 386 21.69 0.08 8.11
CA LEU A 386 22.59 0.13 9.27
C LEU A 386 21.76 0.48 10.51
N SER A 387 21.73 -0.41 11.49
CA SER A 387 21.08 -0.19 12.78
C SER A 387 22.09 -0.15 13.91
N GLY A 388 21.76 0.54 14.99
CA GLY A 388 22.52 0.53 16.23
C GLY A 388 21.81 1.23 17.36
N THR A 389 22.42 1.21 18.54
CA THR A 389 21.90 1.93 19.72
C THR A 389 22.89 3.01 20.11
N ARG A 390 22.40 4.22 20.35
CA ARG A 390 23.23 5.32 20.84
C ARG A 390 23.68 5.04 22.27
N ILE A 391 24.96 5.26 22.54
CA ILE A 391 25.52 5.17 23.90
C ILE A 391 25.94 6.53 24.45
N CYS A 392 26.10 6.56 25.76
CA CYS A 392 26.70 7.67 26.47
C CYS A 392 28.21 7.71 26.19
N SER A 393 28.75 8.88 25.87
CA SER A 393 30.20 9.07 25.81
C SER A 393 30.75 9.04 27.24
N SER A 394 31.91 8.42 27.44
CA SER A 394 32.60 8.30 28.73
C SER A 394 32.79 9.65 29.45
N GLU A 395 32.86 10.75 28.71
CA GLU A 395 33.04 12.11 29.26
C GLU A 395 31.84 12.60 30.08
N ALA A 396 30.63 12.07 29.83
CA ALA A 396 29.44 12.47 30.58
C ALA A 396 29.31 11.76 31.94
N PHE A 397 30.07 10.67 32.17
CA PHE A 397 30.05 9.94 33.45
C PHE A 397 30.84 10.66 34.56
N ASP A 398 31.80 11.52 34.24
CA ASP A 398 32.56 12.26 35.26
C ASP A 398 31.74 13.38 35.94
N GLY A 399 30.56 13.72 35.41
CA GLY A 399 29.59 14.61 36.06
C GLY A 399 28.62 13.92 37.02
N ILE A 400 28.61 12.57 37.07
CA ILE A 400 27.68 11.75 37.86
C ILE A 400 28.46 10.84 38.82
N LYS A 401 29.49 11.38 39.47
CA LYS A 401 30.00 10.82 40.72
C LYS A 401 29.39 11.62 41.86
N LYS A 402 28.32 11.08 42.45
CA LYS A 402 27.88 11.45 43.81
C LYS A 402 28.44 10.44 44.79
#